data_AF-A0A2N2WGR2-F1
#
_entry.id   AF-A0A2N2WGR2-F1
#
_cell.length_a   1.000
_cell.length_b   1.000
_cell.length_c   1.000
_cell.angle_alpha   90.00
_cell.angle_beta   90.00
_cell.angle_gamma   90.00
#
_symmetry.space_group_name_H-M   'P 1'
#
loop_
_entity.id
_entity.type
_entity.pdbx_description
1 polymer ?
#
loop_
_entity_poly.entity_id
_entity_poly.type
_entity_poly.pdbx_seq_one_letter_code
_entity_poly.pdbx_strand_id
1 'polypeptide(L)'
;MKIRLVAILLIFLSAFSYAQRPQRCEVPLPEHVYRQKQKSVAIQPSEDLKLQVASAIAVNNCLSVDQVKNIATLFIDDFNRLDFAKTAWYNTVDKENFYFVYDEFAYFSTVFMLHDFVKTMEGNPTDYLPPYEPPINLNFPPLDYPAFVNYKGPANCKFPIRENEFEKAAIQVAGNSSEANRMLLLTQITQNNCLSVAQAMKLASLLSSEPNRLSFFKTAYMSIYDLDNLPFGSQLFAHIQNKAAYNEFISRPVPGPVVPPSQCKVAPNEFLQIKESIQKEGFNSTKLTIAKQIIRSKLCFTSTQMTDLVRLFSFEDSRLELAKFGWDYTIDRENYYKVADALTFSKSKEELMKFLESKR
;
A
#
# COMPACT_ATOMS: atom_id res chain seq x y z
N MET A 1 92.59 -21.46 -15.51
CA MET A 1 91.73 -21.64 -16.70
C MET A 1 90.46 -22.36 -16.24
N LYS A 2 89.34 -21.65 -16.16
CA LYS A 2 88.06 -22.13 -15.59
C LYS A 2 87.26 -22.87 -16.67
N ILE A 3 86.99 -24.15 -16.49
CA ILE A 3 86.04 -24.91 -17.31
C ILE A 3 84.66 -24.77 -16.64
N ARG A 4 83.73 -24.11 -17.36
CA ARG A 4 82.34 -23.97 -16.94
C ARG A 4 81.56 -25.20 -17.41
N LEU A 5 81.15 -26.04 -16.47
CA LEU A 5 80.06 -27.00 -16.71
C LEU A 5 78.73 -26.31 -16.39
N VAL A 6 77.87 -26.25 -17.40
CA VAL A 6 76.46 -25.90 -17.27
C VAL A 6 75.74 -27.11 -16.69
N ALA A 7 75.13 -26.97 -15.52
CA ALA A 7 74.16 -27.91 -14.99
C ALA A 7 72.93 -27.11 -14.54
N ILE A 8 71.83 -27.37 -15.21
CA ILE A 8 70.50 -26.81 -14.96
C ILE A 8 69.99 -27.38 -13.64
N LEU A 9 69.81 -26.53 -12.63
CA LEU A 9 69.12 -26.90 -11.39
C LEU A 9 67.76 -26.19 -11.35
N LEU A 10 66.71 -26.93 -11.72
CA LEU A 10 65.32 -26.56 -11.49
C LEU A 10 65.04 -26.61 -9.99
N ILE A 11 65.05 -25.44 -9.34
CA ILE A 11 64.58 -25.31 -7.95
C ILE A 11 63.05 -25.12 -8.03
N PHE A 12 62.33 -26.21 -7.79
CA PHE A 12 60.91 -26.17 -7.42
C PHE A 12 60.79 -25.49 -6.05
N LEU A 13 60.60 -24.18 -6.04
CA LEU A 13 60.05 -23.47 -4.88
C LEU A 13 58.56 -23.79 -4.82
N SER A 14 58.24 -24.84 -4.05
CA SER A 14 56.89 -25.06 -3.54
C SER A 14 56.50 -23.88 -2.66
N ALA A 15 55.92 -22.86 -3.29
CA ALA A 15 55.12 -21.89 -2.57
C ALA A 15 53.93 -22.65 -1.99
N PHE A 16 54.06 -23.07 -0.73
CA PHE A 16 52.91 -23.31 0.13
C PHE A 16 52.13 -22.00 0.19
N SER A 17 51.22 -21.82 -0.77
CA SER A 17 50.08 -20.93 -0.58
C SER A 17 49.28 -21.54 0.56
N TYR A 18 49.59 -21.15 1.79
CA TYR A 18 48.61 -21.21 2.86
C TYR A 18 47.46 -20.34 2.37
N ALA A 19 46.48 -20.96 1.73
CA ALA A 19 45.14 -20.41 1.63
C ALA A 19 44.69 -20.23 3.08
N GLN A 20 44.90 -19.02 3.61
CA GLN A 20 44.34 -18.64 4.89
C GLN A 20 42.83 -18.84 4.77
N ARG A 21 42.30 -19.78 5.54
CA ARG A 21 40.85 -19.92 5.75
C ARG A 21 40.30 -18.51 6.05
N PRO A 22 39.12 -18.14 5.55
CA PRO A 22 38.55 -16.82 5.84
C PRO A 22 38.51 -16.65 7.36
N GLN A 23 39.33 -15.71 7.85
CA GLN A 23 39.47 -15.44 9.26
C GLN A 23 38.09 -14.95 9.73
N ARG A 24 37.40 -15.77 10.55
CA ARG A 24 36.10 -15.35 11.08
C ARG A 24 36.31 -14.05 11.84
N CYS A 25 35.57 -13.03 11.45
CA CYS A 25 35.63 -11.74 12.12
C CYS A 25 34.93 -11.83 13.47
N GLU A 26 35.72 -11.99 14.53
CA GLU A 26 35.22 -12.11 15.91
C GLU A 26 35.51 -10.87 16.76
N VAL A 27 36.58 -10.12 16.44
CA VAL A 27 37.02 -8.96 17.22
C VAL A 27 37.21 -7.76 16.30
N PRO A 28 36.56 -6.61 16.55
CA PRO A 28 36.72 -5.42 15.72
C PRO A 28 38.08 -4.77 15.97
N LEU A 29 38.49 -3.87 15.08
CA LEU A 29 39.72 -3.12 15.26
C LEU A 29 39.75 -2.40 16.62
N PRO A 30 40.88 -2.46 17.37
CA PRO A 30 41.06 -1.63 18.54
C PRO A 30 40.96 -0.15 18.20
N GLU A 31 40.34 0.63 19.08
CA GLU A 31 39.97 2.03 18.80
C GLU A 31 41.13 2.92 18.31
N HIS A 32 42.34 2.74 18.86
CA HIS A 32 43.51 3.50 18.44
C HIS A 32 43.95 3.19 16.99
N VAL A 33 43.90 1.91 16.58
CA VAL A 33 44.21 1.46 15.22
C VAL A 33 43.11 1.91 14.26
N TYR A 34 41.85 1.76 14.68
CA TYR A 34 40.69 2.21 13.93
C TYR A 34 40.77 3.70 13.61
N ARG A 35 41.03 4.56 14.60
CA ARG A 35 41.16 6.02 14.39
C ARG A 35 42.26 6.38 13.41
N GLN A 36 43.40 5.68 13.43
CA GLN A 36 44.47 5.90 12.46
C GLN A 36 44.01 5.57 11.03
N LYS A 37 43.32 4.44 10.86
CA LYS A 37 42.78 4.00 9.56
C LYS A 37 41.65 4.92 9.07
N GLN A 38 40.73 5.33 9.94
CA GLN A 38 39.67 6.29 9.61
C GLN A 38 40.27 7.63 9.14
N LYS A 39 41.30 8.15 9.83
CA LYS A 39 42.04 9.33 9.37
C LYS A 39 42.65 9.13 7.98
N SER A 40 43.17 7.94 7.68
CA SER A 40 43.74 7.63 6.36
C SER A 40 42.70 7.67 5.23
N VAL A 41 41.41 7.43 5.53
CA VAL A 41 40.30 7.66 4.59
C VAL A 41 40.01 9.15 4.48
N ALA A 42 39.86 9.85 5.62
CA ALA A 42 39.46 11.25 5.65
C ALA A 42 40.42 12.21 4.93
N ILE A 43 41.71 11.89 4.87
CA ILE A 43 42.73 12.73 4.20
C ILE A 43 42.76 12.57 2.67
N GLN A 44 42.02 11.62 2.09
CA GLN A 44 42.07 11.39 0.65
C GLN A 44 41.45 12.56 -0.11
N PRO A 45 42.04 12.97 -1.25
CA PRO A 45 41.67 14.21 -1.94
C PRO A 45 40.41 14.09 -2.82
N SER A 46 39.92 12.88 -3.09
CA SER A 46 38.71 12.63 -3.89
C SER A 46 37.84 11.53 -3.29
N GLU A 47 36.55 11.53 -3.62
CA GLU A 47 35.60 10.50 -3.16
C GLU A 47 35.99 9.09 -3.65
N ASP A 48 36.45 8.95 -4.90
CA ASP A 48 36.93 7.67 -5.44
C ASP A 48 38.11 7.10 -4.63
N LEU A 49 39.06 7.96 -4.24
CA LEU A 49 40.21 7.54 -3.43
C LEU A 49 39.80 7.24 -1.99
N LYS A 50 38.84 8.00 -1.42
CA LYS A 50 38.25 7.66 -0.12
C LYS A 50 37.62 6.28 -0.17
N LEU A 51 36.82 5.98 -1.20
CA LEU A 51 36.12 4.70 -1.35
C LEU A 51 37.13 3.56 -1.51
N GLN A 52 38.16 3.74 -2.34
CA GLN A 52 39.21 2.75 -2.53
C GLN A 52 39.92 2.42 -1.20
N VAL A 53 40.33 3.43 -0.42
CA VAL A 53 41.02 3.23 0.86
C VAL A 53 40.09 2.62 1.91
N ALA A 54 38.86 3.09 2.01
CA ALA A 54 37.87 2.58 2.94
C ALA A 54 37.51 1.10 2.66
N SER A 55 37.28 0.76 1.39
CA SER A 55 37.02 -0.61 0.95
C SER A 55 38.21 -1.53 1.22
N ALA A 56 39.44 -1.06 1.00
CA ALA A 56 40.64 -1.83 1.36
C ALA A 56 40.74 -2.08 2.88
N ILE A 57 40.35 -1.10 3.71
CA ILE A 57 40.30 -1.28 5.16
C ILE A 57 39.25 -2.34 5.53
N ALA A 58 38.04 -2.25 4.98
CA ALA A 58 36.94 -3.19 5.21
C ALA A 58 37.27 -4.63 4.80
N VAL A 59 37.93 -4.83 3.65
CA VAL A 59 38.29 -6.18 3.15
C VAL A 59 39.38 -6.84 4.01
N ASN A 60 40.29 -6.06 4.59
CA ASN A 60 41.47 -6.59 5.28
C ASN A 60 41.40 -6.52 6.81
N ASN A 61 40.31 -6.01 7.39
CA ASN A 61 40.17 -5.83 8.83
C ASN A 61 38.73 -6.12 9.26
N CYS A 62 38.55 -6.56 10.49
CA CYS A 62 37.23 -6.72 11.08
C CYS A 62 36.77 -5.40 11.72
N LEU A 63 35.55 -4.97 11.41
CA LEU A 63 34.99 -3.71 11.90
C LEU A 63 33.75 -3.98 12.76
N SER A 64 33.49 -3.14 13.75
CA SER A 64 32.16 -3.08 14.37
C SER A 64 31.21 -2.24 13.53
N VAL A 65 29.90 -2.43 13.70
CA VAL A 65 28.87 -1.62 13.03
C VAL A 65 29.11 -0.14 13.26
N ASP A 66 29.45 0.28 14.48
CA ASP A 66 29.77 1.68 14.79
C ASP A 66 31.00 2.18 14.00
N GLN A 67 32.01 1.34 13.80
CA GLN A 67 33.18 1.69 12.99
C GLN A 67 32.83 1.81 11.50
N VAL A 68 31.96 0.94 10.99
CA VAL A 68 31.43 1.04 9.62
C VAL A 68 30.62 2.32 9.45
N LYS A 69 29.68 2.58 10.37
CA LYS A 69 28.87 3.80 10.42
C LYS A 69 29.73 5.06 10.39
N ASN A 70 30.75 5.11 11.25
CA ASN A 70 31.66 6.24 11.34
C ASN A 70 32.53 6.46 10.10
N ILE A 71 32.89 5.42 9.33
CA ILE A 71 33.56 5.59 8.04
C ILE A 71 32.57 6.04 6.96
N ALA A 72 31.33 5.53 6.97
CA ALA A 72 30.30 5.92 6.01
C ALA A 72 30.00 7.43 6.03
N THR A 73 30.11 8.07 7.20
CA THR A 73 29.94 9.53 7.36
C THR A 73 30.94 10.37 6.55
N LEU A 74 32.07 9.78 6.13
CA LEU A 74 33.15 10.49 5.43
C LEU A 74 32.87 10.68 3.93
N PHE A 75 31.87 9.99 3.40
CA PHE A 75 31.40 10.10 2.02
C PHE A 75 30.32 11.17 1.92
N ILE A 76 30.29 11.88 0.80
CA ILE A 76 29.30 12.92 0.54
C ILE A 76 28.03 12.31 -0.07
N ASP A 77 28.19 11.42 -1.05
CA ASP A 77 27.10 10.78 -1.77
C ASP A 77 26.77 9.38 -1.25
N ASP A 78 25.50 9.01 -1.39
CA ASP A 78 25.01 7.73 -0.89
C ASP A 78 25.45 6.52 -1.72
N PHE A 79 25.87 6.69 -2.97
CA PHE A 79 26.34 5.55 -3.78
C PHE A 79 27.70 5.07 -3.29
N ASN A 80 28.59 5.98 -2.92
CA ASN A 80 29.86 5.65 -2.28
C ASN A 80 29.66 5.06 -0.87
N ARG A 81 28.69 5.58 -0.08
CA ARG A 81 28.29 4.96 1.20
C ARG A 81 27.80 3.52 0.99
N LEU A 82 26.98 3.30 -0.04
CA LEU A 82 26.42 2.01 -0.39
C LEU A 82 27.51 1.00 -0.76
N ASP A 83 28.43 1.38 -1.65
CA ASP A 83 29.50 0.51 -2.12
C ASP A 83 30.47 0.16 -0.97
N PHE A 84 30.80 1.13 -0.13
CA PHE A 84 31.58 0.89 1.08
C PHE A 84 30.86 -0.05 2.05
N ALA A 85 29.58 0.21 2.36
CA ALA A 85 28.83 -0.59 3.32
C ALA A 85 28.65 -2.05 2.85
N LYS A 86 28.37 -2.28 1.56
CA LYS A 86 28.33 -3.63 0.97
C LYS A 86 29.65 -4.37 1.12
N THR A 87 30.76 -3.65 0.94
CA THR A 87 32.11 -4.20 1.12
C THR A 87 32.39 -4.52 2.59
N ALA A 88 32.01 -3.63 3.50
CA ALA A 88 32.22 -3.77 4.94
C ALA A 88 31.38 -4.86 5.60
N TRP A 89 30.18 -5.14 5.07
CA TRP A 89 29.28 -6.16 5.59
C TRP A 89 29.99 -7.51 5.84
N TYR A 90 30.73 -8.02 4.87
CA TYR A 90 31.40 -9.33 4.95
C TYR A 90 32.27 -9.48 6.22
N ASN A 91 32.98 -8.42 6.59
CA ASN A 91 33.93 -8.41 7.72
C ASN A 91 33.44 -7.59 8.92
N THR A 92 32.14 -7.30 9.01
CA THR A 92 31.56 -6.71 10.22
C THR A 92 31.36 -7.80 11.27
N VAL A 93 31.71 -7.52 12.53
CA VAL A 93 31.68 -8.52 13.62
C VAL A 93 30.28 -8.73 14.19
N ASP A 94 29.50 -7.66 14.32
CA ASP A 94 28.17 -7.59 14.94
C ASP A 94 27.08 -7.32 13.87
N LYS A 95 27.04 -8.20 12.85
CA LYS A 95 26.20 -8.08 11.66
C LYS A 95 24.71 -7.92 11.96
N GLU A 96 24.22 -8.49 13.06
CA GLU A 96 22.84 -8.35 13.52
C GLU A 96 22.42 -6.89 13.75
N ASN A 97 23.38 -6.00 14.01
CA ASN A 97 23.16 -4.58 14.28
C ASN A 97 23.38 -3.68 13.06
N PHE A 98 23.71 -4.23 11.90
CA PHE A 98 24.17 -3.45 10.75
C PHE A 98 23.14 -2.48 10.18
N TYR A 99 21.87 -2.62 10.55
CA TYR A 99 20.83 -1.64 10.25
C TYR A 99 21.13 -0.24 10.83
N PHE A 100 22.01 -0.11 11.85
CA PHE A 100 22.43 1.21 12.34
C PHE A 100 23.28 2.01 11.33
N VAL A 101 23.87 1.36 10.32
CA VAL A 101 24.58 2.05 9.23
C VAL A 101 23.60 2.82 8.35
N TYR A 102 22.30 2.47 8.36
CA TYR A 102 21.28 3.11 7.52
C TYR A 102 21.08 4.58 7.87
N ASP A 103 21.33 4.97 9.12
CA ASP A 103 21.22 6.35 9.60
C ASP A 103 22.17 7.31 8.85
N GLU A 104 23.22 6.79 8.21
CA GLU A 104 24.22 7.61 7.51
C GLU A 104 23.87 7.90 6.05
N PHE A 105 22.79 7.32 5.54
CA PHE A 105 22.31 7.56 4.18
C PHE A 105 21.32 8.72 4.15
N ALA A 106 21.45 9.60 3.16
CA ALA A 106 20.55 10.72 2.96
C ALA A 106 19.23 10.30 2.28
N TYR A 107 19.25 9.23 1.48
CA TYR A 107 18.13 8.77 0.68
C TYR A 107 17.73 7.34 1.05
N PHE A 108 16.42 7.11 1.17
CA PHE A 108 15.89 5.77 1.44
C PHE A 108 16.14 4.78 0.29
N SER A 109 16.28 5.23 -0.95
CA SER A 109 16.54 4.35 -2.10
C SER A 109 17.83 3.54 -1.93
N THR A 110 18.89 4.18 -1.47
CA THR A 110 20.20 3.57 -1.22
C THR A 110 20.22 2.76 0.08
N VAL A 111 19.45 3.15 1.10
CA VAL A 111 19.16 2.31 2.28
C VAL A 111 18.50 0.99 1.85
N PHE A 112 17.47 1.03 1.01
CA PHE A 112 16.81 -0.18 0.51
C PHE A 112 17.77 -1.05 -0.31
N MET A 113 18.60 -0.46 -1.17
CA MET A 113 19.62 -1.21 -1.91
C MET A 113 20.64 -1.92 -0.99
N LEU A 114 21.00 -1.30 0.14
CA LEU A 114 21.88 -1.92 1.14
C LEU A 114 21.15 -3.03 1.91
N HIS A 115 19.91 -2.77 2.31
CA HIS A 115 19.06 -3.74 3.00
C HIS A 115 18.83 -5.00 2.16
N ASP A 116 18.52 -4.85 0.88
CA ASP A 116 18.31 -5.98 -0.04
C ASP A 116 19.58 -6.79 -0.23
N PHE A 117 20.73 -6.13 -0.32
CA PHE A 117 22.04 -6.79 -0.34
C PHE A 117 22.28 -7.61 0.94
N VAL A 118 22.06 -7.01 2.12
CA VAL A 118 22.22 -7.68 3.42
C VAL A 118 21.31 -8.91 3.51
N LYS A 119 20.03 -8.78 3.15
CA LYS A 119 19.07 -9.89 3.15
C LYS A 119 19.46 -11.02 2.21
N THR A 120 19.99 -10.69 1.04
CA THR A 120 20.51 -11.67 0.08
C THR A 120 21.68 -12.47 0.67
N MET A 121 22.54 -11.81 1.45
CA MET A 121 23.71 -12.44 2.07
C MET A 121 23.37 -13.27 3.33
N GLU A 122 22.26 -12.98 4.02
CA GLU A 122 21.81 -13.69 5.22
C GLU A 122 21.13 -15.04 4.97
N GLY A 123 20.78 -15.37 3.72
CA GLY A 123 20.41 -16.73 3.31
C GLY A 123 19.31 -17.40 4.15
N ASN A 124 18.11 -16.82 4.20
CA ASN A 124 16.89 -17.58 4.51
C ASN A 124 16.16 -17.93 3.19
N PRO A 125 15.84 -19.21 2.93
CA PRO A 125 15.02 -19.59 1.78
C PRO A 125 13.56 -19.25 2.09
N THR A 126 13.15 -18.02 1.82
CA THR A 126 11.73 -17.73 1.61
C THR A 126 11.40 -17.95 0.15
N ASP A 127 10.52 -18.93 -0.04
CA ASP A 127 9.68 -19.21 -1.20
C ASP A 127 9.56 -18.02 -2.17
N TYR A 128 9.77 -18.28 -3.46
CA TYR A 128 9.69 -17.26 -4.52
C TYR A 128 8.32 -16.57 -4.47
N LEU A 129 8.27 -15.38 -3.86
CA LEU A 129 7.25 -14.40 -4.21
C LEU A 129 7.74 -13.63 -5.45
N PRO A 130 6.83 -13.34 -6.40
CA PRO A 130 7.15 -12.57 -7.61
C PRO A 130 7.79 -11.22 -7.23
N PRO A 131 8.56 -10.59 -8.14
CA PRO A 131 9.52 -9.53 -7.81
C PRO A 131 8.92 -8.48 -6.86
N TYR A 132 9.50 -8.37 -5.67
CA TYR A 132 9.16 -7.32 -4.72
C TYR A 132 9.71 -6.02 -5.28
N GLU A 133 8.83 -5.24 -5.91
CA GLU A 133 9.10 -3.83 -6.19
C GLU A 133 9.39 -3.15 -4.83
N PRO A 134 10.49 -2.37 -4.72
CA PRO A 134 10.86 -1.74 -3.46
C PRO A 134 9.69 -0.91 -2.91
N PRO A 135 9.48 -0.84 -1.58
CA PRO A 135 8.41 -0.04 -1.04
C PRO A 135 8.64 1.41 -1.46
N ILE A 136 7.67 1.96 -2.17
CA ILE A 136 7.67 3.36 -2.56
C ILE A 136 7.76 4.17 -1.28
N ASN A 137 8.86 4.89 -1.10
CA ASN A 137 8.95 5.82 0.01
C ASN A 137 7.95 6.95 -0.21
N LEU A 138 6.91 6.96 0.62
CA LEU A 138 5.85 7.97 0.59
C LEU A 138 6.38 9.28 1.17
N ASN A 139 6.95 10.12 0.32
CA ASN A 139 7.35 11.47 0.70
C ASN A 139 6.14 12.41 0.67
N PHE A 140 5.47 12.55 1.82
CA PHE A 140 4.35 13.47 1.97
C PHE A 140 4.83 14.92 2.17
N PRO A 141 4.09 15.93 1.68
CA PRO A 141 4.48 17.33 1.87
C PRO A 141 4.51 17.70 3.36
N PRO A 142 5.38 18.64 3.78
CA PRO A 142 5.50 19.06 5.18
C PRO A 142 4.34 19.99 5.57
N LEU A 143 3.12 19.45 5.62
CA LEU A 143 1.92 20.14 6.06
C LEU A 143 1.68 19.93 7.55
N ASP A 144 0.84 20.77 8.15
CA ASP A 144 0.36 20.54 9.50
C ASP A 144 -0.70 19.43 9.49
N TYR A 145 -0.36 18.26 10.01
CA TYR A 145 -1.22 17.08 10.06
C TYR A 145 -1.85 16.93 11.45
N PRO A 146 -3.19 16.98 11.57
CA PRO A 146 -3.85 16.92 12.86
C PRO A 146 -3.79 15.52 13.50
N ALA A 147 -3.56 15.46 14.81
CA ALA A 147 -3.54 14.20 15.55
C ALA A 147 -4.96 13.76 15.95
N PHE A 148 -5.33 12.50 15.65
CA PHE A 148 -6.64 11.95 16.00
C PHE A 148 -6.68 11.18 17.33
N VAL A 149 -5.52 10.91 17.96
CA VAL A 149 -5.35 9.96 19.09
C VAL A 149 -6.26 10.26 20.30
N ASN A 150 -6.70 11.50 20.47
CA ASN A 150 -7.57 11.92 21.56
C ASN A 150 -8.83 12.67 21.07
N TYR A 151 -9.21 12.47 19.81
CA TYR A 151 -10.35 13.14 19.22
C TYR A 151 -11.67 12.68 19.87
N LYS A 152 -12.54 13.65 20.22
CA LYS A 152 -13.84 13.41 20.86
C LYS A 152 -14.99 14.14 20.16
N GLY A 153 -14.72 14.73 19.00
CA GLY A 153 -15.72 15.46 18.23
C GLY A 153 -16.62 14.53 17.40
N PRO A 154 -17.41 15.10 16.48
CA PRO A 154 -18.25 14.34 15.57
C PRO A 154 -17.44 13.39 14.68
N ALA A 155 -17.93 12.16 14.50
CA ALA A 155 -17.27 11.13 13.71
C ALA A 155 -18.27 10.37 12.84
N ASN A 156 -17.89 10.06 11.59
CA ASN A 156 -18.71 9.24 10.68
C ASN A 156 -18.44 7.73 10.83
N CYS A 157 -17.36 7.35 11.51
CA CYS A 157 -16.92 5.97 11.68
C CYS A 157 -16.19 5.77 13.02
N LYS A 158 -15.88 4.51 13.38
CA LYS A 158 -15.40 4.18 14.74
C LYS A 158 -13.95 4.58 15.01
N PHE A 159 -13.03 4.21 14.12
CA PHE A 159 -11.59 4.44 14.29
C PHE A 159 -10.88 4.42 12.93
N PRO A 160 -9.90 5.30 12.70
CA PRO A 160 -9.06 5.26 11.52
C PRO A 160 -8.32 3.93 11.36
N ILE A 161 -7.99 3.56 10.13
CA ILE A 161 -7.09 2.44 9.86
C ILE A 161 -5.74 2.65 10.53
N ARG A 162 -5.11 1.53 10.91
CA ARG A 162 -3.77 1.52 11.53
C ARG A 162 -2.72 1.99 10.54
N GLU A 163 -1.64 2.60 11.06
CA GLU A 163 -0.60 3.21 10.20
C GLU A 163 0.01 2.21 9.21
N ASN A 164 0.24 0.96 9.62
CA ASN A 164 0.76 -0.08 8.74
C ASN A 164 -0.16 -0.44 7.56
N GLU A 165 -1.49 -0.41 7.75
CA GLU A 165 -2.46 -0.66 6.68
C GLU A 165 -2.63 0.58 5.81
N PHE A 166 -2.55 1.77 6.42
CA PHE A 166 -2.52 3.04 5.72
C PHE A 166 -1.31 3.15 4.78
N GLU A 167 -0.10 2.82 5.25
CA GLU A 167 1.13 2.86 4.46
C GLU A 167 1.04 1.96 3.24
N LYS A 168 0.56 0.73 3.39
CA LYS A 168 0.32 -0.19 2.26
C LYS A 168 -0.63 0.41 1.23
N ALA A 169 -1.74 1.00 1.67
CA ALA A 169 -2.72 1.61 0.78
C ALA A 169 -2.14 2.84 0.06
N ALA A 170 -1.40 3.68 0.77
CA ALA A 170 -0.78 4.86 0.20
C ALA A 170 0.33 4.49 -0.81
N ILE A 171 1.12 3.43 -0.57
CA ILE A 171 2.11 2.89 -1.51
C ILE A 171 1.43 2.48 -2.82
N GLN A 172 0.30 1.76 -2.74
CA GLN A 172 -0.46 1.35 -3.94
C GLN A 172 -0.95 2.54 -4.76
N VAL A 173 -1.38 3.62 -4.09
CA VAL A 173 -1.78 4.86 -4.77
C VAL A 173 -0.57 5.55 -5.39
N ALA A 174 0.53 5.71 -4.64
CA ALA A 174 1.73 6.40 -5.10
C ALA A 174 2.41 5.69 -6.29
N GLY A 175 2.35 4.36 -6.34
CA GLY A 175 2.93 3.56 -7.43
C GLY A 175 2.19 3.65 -8.74
N ASN A 176 0.99 4.23 -8.76
CA ASN A 176 0.22 4.33 -10.00
C ASN A 176 0.50 5.64 -10.74
N SER A 177 1.07 5.53 -11.94
CA SER A 177 1.38 6.67 -12.80
C SER A 177 0.12 7.38 -13.34
N SER A 178 -1.01 6.67 -13.45
CA SER A 178 -2.26 7.23 -13.94
C SER A 178 -3.05 7.90 -12.81
N GLU A 179 -3.34 9.19 -12.96
CA GLU A 179 -4.16 9.91 -11.98
C GLU A 179 -5.60 9.38 -11.89
N ALA A 180 -6.16 8.89 -13.00
CA ALA A 180 -7.49 8.27 -13.00
C ALA A 180 -7.51 6.98 -12.16
N ASN A 181 -6.45 6.18 -12.24
CA ASN A 181 -6.31 4.97 -11.44
C ASN A 181 -6.05 5.31 -9.96
N ARG A 182 -5.23 6.33 -9.68
CA ARG A 182 -5.06 6.87 -8.32
C ARG A 182 -6.41 7.26 -7.71
N MET A 183 -7.26 7.97 -8.46
CA MET A 183 -8.61 8.32 -8.02
C MET A 183 -9.52 7.10 -7.77
N LEU A 184 -9.44 6.06 -8.60
CA LEU A 184 -10.20 4.82 -8.41
C LEU A 184 -9.77 4.10 -7.12
N LEU A 185 -8.46 3.95 -6.89
CA LEU A 185 -7.90 3.33 -5.69
C LEU A 185 -8.28 4.12 -4.44
N LEU A 186 -8.17 5.45 -4.49
CA LEU A 186 -8.60 6.32 -3.38
C LEU A 186 -10.09 6.15 -3.06
N THR A 187 -10.94 6.04 -4.09
CA THR A 187 -12.36 5.75 -3.90
C THR A 187 -12.57 4.41 -3.20
N GLN A 188 -11.89 3.35 -3.63
CA GLN A 188 -11.94 2.03 -2.99
C GLN A 188 -11.45 2.05 -1.54
N ILE A 189 -10.39 2.81 -1.25
CA ILE A 189 -9.87 2.98 0.12
C ILE A 189 -10.95 3.60 0.99
N THR A 190 -11.57 4.70 0.56
CA THR A 190 -12.61 5.41 1.34
C THR A 190 -13.90 4.60 1.54
N GLN A 191 -14.21 3.66 0.63
CA GLN A 191 -15.39 2.80 0.76
C GLN A 191 -15.22 1.72 1.82
N ASN A 192 -13.99 1.25 2.03
CA ASN A 192 -13.71 0.08 2.88
C ASN A 192 -13.08 0.45 4.23
N ASN A 193 -12.63 1.69 4.38
CA ASN A 193 -11.80 2.11 5.51
C ASN A 193 -12.29 3.42 6.11
N CYS A 194 -12.11 3.55 7.42
CA CYS A 194 -12.22 4.82 8.12
C CYS A 194 -10.85 5.50 8.11
N LEU A 195 -10.81 6.81 7.85
CA LEU A 195 -9.59 7.60 7.71
C LEU A 195 -9.60 8.75 8.72
N SER A 196 -8.44 9.09 9.27
CA SER A 196 -8.27 10.40 9.87
C SER A 196 -8.09 11.48 8.79
N VAL A 197 -8.32 12.74 9.12
CA VAL A 197 -8.06 13.87 8.23
C VAL A 197 -6.58 13.90 7.84
N ALA A 198 -5.66 13.60 8.76
CA ALA A 198 -4.24 13.49 8.43
C ALA A 198 -3.96 12.43 7.35
N GLN A 199 -4.56 11.23 7.48
CA GLN A 199 -4.44 10.17 6.48
C GLN A 199 -5.08 10.57 5.14
N ALA A 200 -6.26 11.20 5.16
CA ALA A 200 -6.91 11.71 3.96
C ALA A 200 -6.07 12.80 3.28
N MET A 201 -5.45 13.70 4.04
CA MET A 201 -4.56 14.74 3.50
C MET A 201 -3.33 14.13 2.83
N LYS A 202 -2.69 13.15 3.49
CA LYS A 202 -1.57 12.40 2.92
C LYS A 202 -1.97 11.73 1.60
N LEU A 203 -3.10 11.03 1.55
CA LEU A 203 -3.62 10.39 0.33
C LEU A 203 -3.95 11.41 -0.79
N ALA A 204 -4.60 12.53 -0.45
CA ALA A 204 -4.90 13.59 -1.40
C ALA A 204 -3.63 14.23 -1.96
N SER A 205 -2.56 14.35 -1.16
CA SER A 205 -1.28 14.91 -1.62
C SER A 205 -0.60 14.06 -2.70
N LEU A 206 -0.98 12.77 -2.81
CA LEU A 206 -0.52 11.89 -3.88
C LEU A 206 -1.20 12.18 -5.23
N LEU A 207 -2.14 13.12 -5.32
CA LEU A 207 -2.75 13.58 -6.57
C LEU A 207 -2.10 14.88 -7.05
N SER A 208 -1.89 15.02 -8.35
CA SER A 208 -1.27 16.22 -8.91
C SER A 208 -2.30 17.36 -9.09
N SER A 209 -3.55 17.04 -9.46
CA SER A 209 -4.61 18.01 -9.70
C SER A 209 -5.38 18.39 -8.42
N GLU A 210 -5.42 19.68 -8.09
CA GLU A 210 -6.26 20.21 -7.02
C GLU A 210 -7.76 19.89 -7.18
N PRO A 211 -8.37 20.02 -8.38
CA PRO A 211 -9.73 19.53 -8.61
C PRO A 211 -9.94 18.06 -8.21
N ASN A 212 -8.96 17.20 -8.46
CA ASN A 212 -9.03 15.79 -8.05
C ASN A 212 -8.88 15.62 -6.54
N ARG A 213 -8.04 16.41 -5.87
CA ARG A 213 -7.98 16.46 -4.39
C ARG A 213 -9.32 16.84 -3.79
N LEU A 214 -9.98 17.87 -4.35
CA LEU A 214 -11.31 18.30 -3.92
C LEU A 214 -12.35 17.20 -4.16
N SER A 215 -12.32 16.57 -5.33
CA SER A 215 -13.20 15.43 -5.66
C SER A 215 -13.02 14.28 -4.67
N PHE A 216 -11.77 13.95 -4.35
CA PHE A 216 -11.43 12.94 -3.36
C PHE A 216 -12.02 13.28 -1.98
N PHE A 217 -11.85 14.50 -1.47
CA PHE A 217 -12.43 14.89 -0.18
C PHE A 217 -13.96 14.83 -0.15
N LYS A 218 -14.63 15.19 -1.25
CA LYS A 218 -16.09 15.06 -1.37
C LYS A 218 -16.53 13.60 -1.25
N THR A 219 -15.82 12.68 -1.89
CA THR A 219 -16.07 11.23 -1.82
C THR A 219 -15.71 10.66 -0.44
N ALA A 220 -14.59 11.10 0.14
CA ALA A 220 -14.06 10.59 1.38
C ALA A 220 -14.83 11.06 2.62
N TYR A 221 -15.69 12.07 2.53
CA TYR A 221 -16.35 12.69 3.68
C TYR A 221 -16.93 11.69 4.68
N MET A 222 -17.70 10.71 4.19
CA MET A 222 -18.36 9.70 5.03
C MET A 222 -17.39 8.68 5.65
N SER A 223 -16.14 8.65 5.19
CA SER A 223 -15.06 7.83 5.73
C SER A 223 -14.18 8.57 6.74
N ILE A 224 -14.41 9.87 6.98
CA ILE A 224 -13.58 10.66 7.89
C ILE A 224 -14.02 10.47 9.35
N TYR A 225 -13.06 10.16 10.21
CA TYR A 225 -13.23 9.98 11.64
C TYR A 225 -13.29 11.31 12.41
N ASP A 226 -12.36 12.22 12.17
CA ASP A 226 -12.12 13.43 12.94
C ASP A 226 -12.60 14.68 12.20
N LEU A 227 -13.93 14.83 12.07
CA LEU A 227 -14.57 15.85 11.24
C LEU A 227 -14.16 17.29 11.59
N ASP A 228 -13.96 17.62 12.86
CA ASP A 228 -13.56 18.98 13.25
C ASP A 228 -12.15 19.34 12.74
N ASN A 229 -11.36 18.34 12.32
CA ASN A 229 -10.03 18.55 11.74
C ASN A 229 -10.06 18.80 10.22
N LEU A 230 -11.20 18.71 9.55
CA LEU A 230 -11.32 18.98 8.10
C LEU A 230 -10.72 20.31 7.64
N PRO A 231 -10.78 21.43 8.40
CA PRO A 231 -10.14 22.68 8.00
C PRO A 231 -8.64 22.58 7.66
N PHE A 232 -7.89 21.63 8.25
CA PHE A 232 -6.48 21.40 7.94
C PHE A 232 -6.26 21.00 6.47
N GLY A 233 -7.24 20.35 5.82
CA GLY A 233 -7.15 19.96 4.41
C GLY A 233 -7.06 21.14 3.44
N SER A 234 -7.43 22.34 3.87
CA SER A 234 -7.30 23.57 3.05
C SER A 234 -5.85 23.88 2.64
N GLN A 235 -4.86 23.32 3.35
CA GLN A 235 -3.43 23.42 3.01
C GLN A 235 -3.07 22.77 1.67
N LEU A 236 -3.90 21.86 1.14
CA LEU A 236 -3.66 21.15 -0.12
C LEU A 236 -4.05 21.95 -1.37
N PHE A 237 -4.61 23.14 -1.20
CA PHE A 237 -5.15 23.97 -2.28
C PHE A 237 -4.45 25.33 -2.29
N ALA A 238 -3.55 25.52 -3.26
CA ALA A 238 -2.93 26.81 -3.54
C ALA A 238 -3.85 27.68 -4.41
N HIS A 239 -4.64 27.09 -5.33
CA HIS A 239 -5.54 27.85 -6.19
C HIS A 239 -6.77 28.35 -5.41
N ILE A 240 -7.00 29.66 -5.47
CA ILE A 240 -8.05 30.36 -4.69
C ILE A 240 -9.43 29.72 -4.87
N GLN A 241 -9.81 29.40 -6.10
CA GLN A 241 -11.14 28.84 -6.39
C GLN A 241 -11.32 27.43 -5.79
N ASN A 242 -10.28 26.59 -5.81
CA ASN A 242 -10.37 25.24 -5.25
C ASN A 242 -10.37 25.30 -3.72
N LYS A 243 -9.57 26.19 -3.13
CA LYS A 243 -9.56 26.44 -1.70
C LYS A 243 -10.91 26.97 -1.21
N ALA A 244 -11.51 27.90 -1.95
CA ALA A 244 -12.86 28.41 -1.67
C ALA A 244 -13.92 27.29 -1.77
N ALA A 245 -13.87 26.48 -2.83
CA ALA A 245 -14.79 25.36 -3.01
C ALA A 245 -14.63 24.27 -1.94
N TYR A 246 -13.41 24.03 -1.45
CA TYR A 246 -13.16 23.14 -0.31
C TYR A 246 -13.75 23.69 0.99
N ASN A 247 -13.48 24.96 1.29
CA ASN A 247 -14.00 25.63 2.48
C ASN A 247 -15.54 25.69 2.47
N GLU A 248 -16.15 25.93 1.31
CA GLU A 248 -17.59 25.87 1.13
C GLU A 248 -18.13 24.45 1.39
N PHE A 249 -17.45 23.43 0.86
CA PHE A 249 -17.83 22.04 1.06
C PHE A 249 -17.85 21.64 2.55
N ILE A 250 -16.85 22.03 3.34
CA ILE A 250 -16.76 21.68 4.77
C ILE A 250 -17.60 22.58 5.69
N SER A 251 -18.02 23.76 5.22
CA SER A 251 -18.84 24.70 6.01
C SER A 251 -20.34 24.51 5.81
N ARG A 252 -20.76 23.84 4.74
CA ARG A 252 -22.16 23.45 4.56
C ARG A 252 -22.56 22.50 5.69
N PRO A 253 -23.60 22.81 6.49
CA PRO A 253 -24.15 21.85 7.41
C PRO A 253 -24.61 20.66 6.57
N VAL A 254 -23.91 19.54 6.71
CA VAL A 254 -24.34 18.29 6.10
C VAL A 254 -25.75 18.04 6.60
N PRO A 255 -26.72 17.78 5.72
CA PRO A 255 -28.04 17.30 6.14
C PRO A 255 -27.82 16.21 7.18
N GLY A 256 -28.56 16.30 8.30
CA GLY A 256 -28.36 15.46 9.49
C GLY A 256 -28.07 13.98 9.17
N PRO A 257 -27.41 13.29 10.11
CA PRO A 257 -26.58 12.11 9.87
C PRO A 257 -27.08 11.24 8.72
N VAL A 258 -26.32 11.25 7.62
CA VAL A 258 -26.36 10.12 6.69
C VAL A 258 -25.79 8.96 7.48
N VAL A 259 -26.70 8.11 7.97
CA VAL A 259 -26.42 6.84 8.63
C VAL A 259 -25.27 6.15 7.87
N PRO A 260 -24.27 5.57 8.57
CA PRO A 260 -23.15 4.88 7.92
C PRO A 260 -23.68 3.90 6.85
N PRO A 261 -22.90 3.48 5.84
CA PRO A 261 -23.33 2.38 5.00
C PRO A 261 -23.55 1.20 5.93
N SER A 262 -24.83 0.96 6.27
CA SER A 262 -25.30 -0.36 6.61
C SER A 262 -24.74 -1.26 5.53
N GLN A 263 -24.27 -2.46 5.89
CA GLN A 263 -24.21 -3.62 4.99
C GLN A 263 -25.10 -3.33 3.78
N CYS A 264 -24.56 -3.18 2.57
CA CYS A 264 -25.30 -2.77 1.37
C CYS A 264 -26.69 -3.44 1.33
N LYS A 265 -27.69 -2.80 1.94
CA LYS A 265 -28.98 -3.41 2.25
C LYS A 265 -30.03 -2.32 2.25
N VAL A 266 -31.02 -2.47 1.40
CA VAL A 266 -32.21 -1.63 1.39
C VAL A 266 -32.91 -1.78 2.75
N ALA A 267 -33.13 -0.68 3.46
CA ALA A 267 -33.79 -0.71 4.76
C ALA A 267 -35.27 -1.15 4.64
N PRO A 268 -35.88 -1.78 5.65
CA PRO A 268 -37.27 -2.27 5.55
C PRO A 268 -38.29 -1.21 5.12
N ASN A 269 -38.21 0.01 5.66
CA ASN A 269 -39.13 1.10 5.30
C ASN A 269 -38.94 1.57 3.85
N GLU A 270 -37.69 1.67 3.40
CA GLU A 270 -37.38 2.00 2.00
C GLU A 270 -37.86 0.89 1.06
N PHE A 271 -37.71 -0.37 1.47
CA PHE A 271 -38.20 -1.51 0.71
C PHE A 271 -39.72 -1.50 0.55
N LEU A 272 -40.46 -1.12 1.61
CA LEU A 272 -41.92 -0.94 1.52
C LEU A 272 -42.29 0.14 0.50
N GLN A 273 -41.60 1.29 0.51
CA GLN A 273 -41.82 2.35 -0.45
C GLN A 273 -41.55 1.89 -1.89
N ILE A 274 -40.47 1.12 -2.10
CA ILE A 274 -40.15 0.53 -3.41
C ILE A 274 -41.27 -0.41 -3.88
N LYS A 275 -41.77 -1.29 -3.00
CA LYS A 275 -42.89 -2.19 -3.32
C LYS A 275 -44.13 -1.41 -3.73
N GLU A 276 -44.48 -0.36 -2.98
CA GLU A 276 -45.63 0.50 -3.30
C GLU A 276 -45.45 1.20 -4.65
N SER A 277 -44.27 1.75 -4.95
CA SER A 277 -43.98 2.39 -6.23
C SER A 277 -44.16 1.44 -7.41
N ILE A 278 -43.67 0.20 -7.30
CA ILE A 278 -43.84 -0.81 -8.35
C ILE A 278 -45.30 -1.27 -8.43
N GLN A 279 -46.00 -1.43 -7.31
CA GLN A 279 -47.39 -1.88 -7.29
C GLN A 279 -48.37 -0.88 -7.92
N LYS A 280 -48.12 0.43 -7.76
CA LYS A 280 -48.96 1.53 -8.29
C LYS A 280 -49.05 1.56 -9.80
N GLU A 281 -48.08 1.01 -10.51
CA GLU A 281 -48.12 0.95 -11.97
C GLU A 281 -49.22 0.00 -12.48
N GLY A 282 -49.93 0.38 -13.53
CA GLY A 282 -51.00 -0.47 -14.10
C GLY A 282 -50.47 -1.54 -15.06
N PHE A 283 -49.41 -1.25 -15.81
CA PHE A 283 -48.89 -2.12 -16.87
C PHE A 283 -47.69 -2.93 -16.40
N ASN A 284 -47.71 -4.24 -16.69
CA ASN A 284 -46.67 -5.17 -16.26
C ASN A 284 -45.27 -4.87 -16.86
N SER A 285 -45.22 -4.38 -18.11
CA SER A 285 -43.96 -3.94 -18.76
C SER A 285 -43.37 -2.70 -18.09
N THR A 286 -44.21 -1.75 -17.66
CA THR A 286 -43.80 -0.57 -16.91
C THR A 286 -43.29 -0.97 -15.52
N LYS A 287 -44.01 -1.85 -14.81
CA LYS A 287 -43.54 -2.44 -13.54
C LYS A 287 -42.14 -3.02 -13.66
N LEU A 288 -41.90 -3.80 -14.71
CA LEU A 288 -40.63 -4.49 -14.90
C LEU A 288 -39.50 -3.50 -15.18
N THR A 289 -39.75 -2.49 -16.00
CA THR A 289 -38.79 -1.41 -16.30
C THR A 289 -38.42 -0.65 -15.03
N ILE A 290 -39.40 -0.22 -14.25
CA ILE A 290 -39.19 0.52 -13.00
C ILE A 290 -38.49 -0.35 -11.96
N ALA A 291 -38.91 -1.61 -11.80
CA ALA A 291 -38.26 -2.54 -10.88
C ALA A 291 -36.78 -2.72 -11.22
N LYS A 292 -36.43 -2.96 -12.49
CA LYS A 292 -35.03 -3.06 -12.92
C LYS A 292 -34.25 -1.77 -12.68
N GLN A 293 -34.85 -0.62 -12.95
CA GLN A 293 -34.20 0.69 -12.71
C GLN A 293 -33.90 0.90 -11.23
N ILE A 294 -34.86 0.62 -10.35
CA ILE A 294 -34.68 0.72 -8.89
C ILE A 294 -33.63 -0.27 -8.41
N ILE A 295 -33.68 -1.52 -8.89
CA ILE A 295 -32.71 -2.56 -8.53
C ILE A 295 -31.29 -2.14 -8.90
N ARG A 296 -31.08 -1.64 -10.13
CA ARG A 296 -29.79 -1.08 -10.57
C ARG A 296 -29.35 0.13 -9.77
N SER A 297 -30.29 0.98 -9.37
CA SER A 297 -29.95 2.20 -8.63
C SER A 297 -29.54 1.93 -7.19
N LYS A 298 -30.09 0.88 -6.57
CA LYS A 298 -29.86 0.59 -5.14
C LYS A 298 -28.78 -0.46 -4.92
N LEU A 299 -28.54 -1.38 -5.86
CA LEU A 299 -27.47 -2.40 -5.87
C LEU A 299 -27.42 -3.37 -4.67
N CYS A 300 -28.37 -3.28 -3.74
CA CYS A 300 -28.20 -3.71 -2.35
C CYS A 300 -29.40 -4.49 -1.80
N PHE A 301 -29.96 -5.44 -2.56
CA PHE A 301 -31.11 -6.23 -2.09
C PHE A 301 -30.66 -7.50 -1.38
N THR A 302 -31.45 -7.98 -0.42
CA THR A 302 -31.34 -9.37 0.06
C THR A 302 -32.16 -10.32 -0.81
N SER A 303 -31.85 -11.61 -0.79
CA SER A 303 -32.56 -12.66 -1.52
C SER A 303 -34.03 -12.72 -1.09
N THR A 304 -34.32 -12.47 0.18
CA THR A 304 -35.69 -12.32 0.69
C THR A 304 -36.41 -11.12 0.06
N GLN A 305 -35.76 -9.95 0.02
CA GLN A 305 -36.35 -8.77 -0.63
C GLN A 305 -36.53 -8.98 -2.14
N MET A 306 -35.59 -9.66 -2.79
CA MET A 306 -35.71 -9.99 -4.20
C MET A 306 -36.89 -10.95 -4.46
N THR A 307 -37.07 -11.96 -3.61
CA THR A 307 -38.24 -12.86 -3.65
C THR A 307 -39.54 -12.07 -3.57
N ASP A 308 -39.60 -11.09 -2.68
CA ASP A 308 -40.76 -10.22 -2.50
C ASP A 308 -41.03 -9.32 -3.72
N LEU A 309 -39.99 -8.79 -4.37
CA LEU A 309 -40.13 -8.01 -5.60
C LEU A 309 -40.63 -8.86 -6.76
N VAL A 310 -40.10 -10.08 -6.90
CA VAL A 310 -40.54 -11.03 -7.92
C VAL A 310 -42.03 -11.35 -7.75
N ARG A 311 -42.51 -11.52 -6.52
CA ARG A 311 -43.93 -11.78 -6.23
C ARG A 311 -44.89 -10.64 -6.61
N LEU A 312 -44.39 -9.42 -6.88
CA LEU A 312 -45.24 -8.30 -7.31
C LEU A 312 -45.80 -8.46 -8.73
N PHE A 313 -45.23 -9.37 -9.52
CA PHE A 313 -45.61 -9.60 -10.91
C PHE A 313 -46.65 -10.72 -10.99
N SER A 314 -47.66 -10.56 -11.85
CA SER A 314 -48.71 -11.58 -12.04
C SER A 314 -48.32 -12.64 -13.07
N PHE A 315 -47.43 -12.29 -14.01
CA PHE A 315 -47.00 -13.16 -15.10
C PHE A 315 -45.66 -13.82 -14.77
N GLU A 316 -45.59 -15.14 -14.93
CA GLU A 316 -44.39 -15.91 -14.60
C GLU A 316 -43.17 -15.48 -15.42
N ASP A 317 -43.32 -15.18 -16.72
CA ASP A 317 -42.20 -14.75 -17.57
C ASP A 317 -41.50 -13.52 -16.99
N SER A 318 -42.27 -12.55 -16.50
CA SER A 318 -41.73 -11.35 -15.85
C SER A 318 -41.12 -11.64 -14.49
N ARG A 319 -41.67 -12.60 -13.74
CA ARG A 319 -41.07 -13.06 -12.48
C ARG A 319 -39.69 -13.67 -12.72
N LEU A 320 -39.59 -14.57 -13.69
CA LEU A 320 -38.34 -15.24 -14.05
C LEU A 320 -37.31 -14.25 -14.59
N GLU A 321 -37.74 -13.32 -15.44
CA GLU A 321 -36.88 -12.28 -15.99
C GLU A 321 -36.31 -11.38 -14.89
N LEU A 322 -37.14 -10.93 -13.94
CA LEU A 322 -36.69 -10.12 -12.81
C LEU A 322 -35.81 -10.93 -11.85
N ALA A 323 -36.12 -12.20 -11.60
CA ALA A 323 -35.34 -13.08 -10.75
C ALA A 323 -33.92 -13.31 -11.31
N LYS A 324 -33.78 -13.54 -12.62
CA LYS A 324 -32.47 -13.63 -13.29
C LYS A 324 -31.72 -12.30 -13.21
N PHE A 325 -32.42 -11.18 -13.43
CA PHE A 325 -31.84 -9.84 -13.38
C PHE A 325 -31.33 -9.47 -11.98
N GLY A 326 -32.07 -9.81 -10.93
CA GLY A 326 -31.78 -9.43 -9.55
C GLY A 326 -30.54 -10.08 -8.92
N TRP A 327 -30.02 -11.16 -9.52
CA TRP A 327 -28.89 -11.93 -8.99
C TRP A 327 -27.64 -11.07 -8.83
N ASP A 328 -27.33 -10.26 -9.85
CA ASP A 328 -26.13 -9.41 -9.86
C ASP A 328 -26.24 -8.28 -8.82
N TYR A 329 -27.43 -8.01 -8.26
CA TYR A 329 -27.73 -6.90 -7.34
C TYR A 329 -28.14 -7.35 -5.93
N THR A 330 -27.86 -8.61 -5.60
CA THR A 330 -28.20 -9.22 -4.32
C THR A 330 -26.96 -9.49 -3.50
N ILE A 331 -27.01 -9.16 -2.20
CA ILE A 331 -25.85 -9.20 -1.32
C ILE A 331 -25.60 -10.55 -0.66
N ASP A 332 -26.64 -11.32 -0.38
CA ASP A 332 -26.60 -12.66 0.23
C ASP A 332 -26.81 -13.75 -0.84
N ARG A 333 -25.97 -13.73 -1.89
CA ARG A 333 -26.12 -14.60 -3.07
C ARG A 333 -26.10 -16.10 -2.73
N GLU A 334 -25.45 -16.49 -1.65
CA GLU A 334 -25.46 -17.85 -1.12
C GLU A 334 -26.88 -18.32 -0.75
N ASN A 335 -27.81 -17.40 -0.49
CA ASN A 335 -29.21 -17.66 -0.17
C ASN A 335 -30.15 -17.52 -1.38
N TYR A 336 -29.65 -17.15 -2.55
CA TYR A 336 -30.51 -16.74 -3.67
C TYR A 336 -31.35 -17.85 -4.29
N TYR A 337 -30.99 -19.12 -4.06
CA TYR A 337 -31.81 -20.27 -4.46
C TYR A 337 -33.25 -20.18 -3.91
N LYS A 338 -33.45 -19.46 -2.80
CA LYS A 338 -34.78 -19.18 -2.20
C LYS A 338 -35.68 -18.31 -3.08
N VAL A 339 -35.13 -17.54 -4.03
CA VAL A 339 -35.92 -16.73 -4.98
C VAL A 339 -36.79 -17.61 -5.88
N ALA A 340 -36.43 -18.88 -6.06
CA ALA A 340 -37.26 -19.85 -6.77
C ALA A 340 -38.65 -20.04 -6.12
N ASP A 341 -38.82 -19.73 -4.83
CA ASP A 341 -40.11 -19.78 -4.13
C ASP A 341 -41.10 -18.67 -4.54
N ALA A 342 -40.65 -17.71 -5.35
CA ALA A 342 -41.52 -16.73 -6.00
C ALA A 342 -42.08 -17.22 -7.34
N LEU A 343 -41.53 -18.32 -7.89
CA LEU A 343 -41.96 -18.92 -9.14
C LEU A 343 -42.99 -20.03 -8.90
N THR A 344 -43.95 -20.15 -9.80
CA THR A 344 -45.08 -21.08 -9.70
C THR A 344 -44.79 -22.37 -10.46
N PHE A 345 -44.23 -22.26 -11.67
CA PHE A 345 -44.05 -23.39 -12.57
C PHE A 345 -42.69 -24.06 -12.36
N SER A 346 -42.67 -25.40 -12.33
CA SER A 346 -41.43 -26.18 -12.17
C SER A 346 -40.38 -25.84 -13.21
N LYS A 347 -40.81 -25.65 -14.47
CA LYS A 347 -39.92 -25.24 -15.57
C LYS A 347 -39.19 -23.92 -15.28
N SER A 348 -39.89 -22.92 -14.76
CA SER A 348 -39.27 -21.62 -14.42
C SER A 348 -38.27 -21.75 -13.28
N LYS A 349 -38.55 -22.60 -12.29
CA LYS A 349 -37.62 -22.90 -11.20
C LYS A 349 -36.36 -23.58 -11.71
N GLU A 350 -36.50 -24.59 -12.56
CA GLU A 350 -35.39 -25.27 -13.22
C GLU A 350 -34.55 -24.32 -14.06
N GLU A 351 -35.19 -23.43 -14.82
CA GLU A 351 -34.49 -22.41 -15.60
C GLU A 351 -33.72 -21.40 -14.74
N LEU A 352 -34.27 -21.00 -13.59
CA LEU A 352 -33.57 -20.15 -12.64
C LEU A 352 -32.37 -20.89 -12.04
N MET A 353 -32.54 -22.15 -11.61
CA MET A 353 -31.44 -22.95 -11.05
C MET A 353 -30.30 -23.15 -12.05
N LYS A 354 -30.63 -23.47 -13.31
CA LYS A 354 -29.65 -23.59 -14.40
C LYS A 354 -28.91 -22.27 -14.67
N PHE A 355 -29.62 -21.14 -14.57
CA PHE A 355 -28.99 -19.82 -14.63
C PHE A 355 -28.02 -19.60 -13.46
N LEU A 356 -28.39 -19.97 -12.23
CA LEU A 356 -27.50 -19.83 -11.06
C LEU A 356 -26.25 -20.72 -11.16
N GLU A 357 -26.37 -21.92 -11.71
CA GLU A 357 -25.23 -22.79 -12.00
C GLU A 357 -24.24 -22.15 -12.98
N SER A 358 -24.74 -21.43 -13.99
CA SER A 358 -23.88 -20.70 -14.95
C SER A 358 -23.17 -19.47 -14.37
N LYS A 359 -23.52 -19.06 -13.15
CA LYS A 359 -23.00 -17.89 -12.44
C LYS A 359 -22.02 -18.24 -11.31
N ARG A 360 -21.83 -19.54 -11.05
CA ARG A 360 -20.72 -20.06 -10.23
C ARG A 360 -19.47 -20.18 -11.09
#